data_AF-A0A358GH47-F1
#
_entry.id   AF-A0A358GH47-F1
#
_cell.length_a   1.000
_cell.length_b   1.000
_cell.length_c   1.000
_cell.angle_alpha   90.00
_cell.angle_beta   90.00
_cell.angle_gamma   90.00
#
_symmetry.space_group_name_H-M   'P 1'
#
loop_
_entity.id
_entity.type
_entity.pdbx_description
1 polymer ?
#
loop_
_entity_poly.entity_id
_entity_poly.type
_entity_poly.pdbx_seq_one_letter_code
_entity_poly.pdbx_strand_id
1 'polypeptide(L)'
;MNHVLVLSNTHHIVKSLSLLIRTEPSLHVLDATRDVVCDINHLPDNTVIIVDMNLENIEPFIEQFSGKYRIVLYSGSLEIMDIPNHLQAAEYRCFNAYTSPEEIIRILMGSV
;
A
#
# COMPACT_ATOMS: atom_id res chain seq x y z
N MET A 1 8.01 -6.23 13.35
CA MET A 1 7.93 -4.83 12.90
C MET A 1 7.72 -4.86 11.39
N ASN A 2 6.65 -4.25 10.90
CA ASN A 2 6.34 -4.25 9.47
C ASN A 2 6.84 -2.95 8.85
N HIS A 3 7.46 -3.04 7.69
CA HIS A 3 7.88 -1.88 6.92
C HIS A 3 6.76 -1.54 5.93
N VAL A 4 6.39 -0.27 5.80
CA VAL A 4 5.30 0.16 4.95
C VAL A 4 5.81 1.11 3.90
N LEU A 5 5.69 0.74 2.64
CA LEU A 5 6.01 1.59 1.49
C LEU A 5 4.71 2.11 0.89
N VAL A 6 4.59 3.43 0.70
CA VAL A 6 3.41 4.04 0.08
C VAL A 6 3.77 4.51 -1.32
N LEU A 7 3.12 3.93 -2.33
CA LEU A 7 3.35 4.23 -3.74
C LEU A 7 2.13 4.97 -4.27
N SER A 8 2.30 6.26 -4.54
CA SER A 8 1.28 7.15 -5.09
C SER A 8 1.95 8.34 -5.77
N ASN A 9 1.41 8.78 -6.90
CA ASN A 9 1.79 10.05 -7.54
C ASN A 9 1.23 11.26 -6.79
N THR A 10 0.35 11.03 -5.82
CA THR A 10 -0.37 12.06 -5.10
C THR A 10 0.29 12.34 -3.75
N HIS A 11 1.05 13.43 -3.67
CA HIS A 11 1.87 13.77 -2.49
C HIS A 11 1.09 13.80 -1.16
N HIS A 12 -0.15 14.30 -1.17
CA HIS A 12 -0.95 14.39 0.06
C HIS A 12 -1.42 13.01 0.55
N ILE A 13 -1.61 12.03 -0.33
CA ILE A 13 -1.92 10.64 0.03
C ILE A 13 -0.72 10.02 0.74
N VAL A 14 0.46 10.12 0.12
CA VAL A 14 1.72 9.62 0.72
C VAL A 14 1.94 10.20 2.11
N LYS A 15 1.80 11.53 2.26
CA LYS A 15 2.00 12.21 3.53
C LYS A 15 0.97 11.81 4.59
N SER A 16 -0.30 11.78 4.24
CA SER A 16 -1.39 11.44 5.19
C SER A 16 -1.27 10.02 5.70
N LEU A 17 -1.04 9.06 4.79
CA LEU A 17 -0.84 7.66 5.17
C LEU A 17 0.44 7.49 5.98
N SER A 18 1.53 8.16 5.62
CA SER A 18 2.77 8.11 6.40
C SER A 18 2.60 8.61 7.83
N LEU A 19 1.81 9.68 8.02
CA LEU A 19 1.51 10.19 9.35
C LEU A 19 0.68 9.20 10.17
N LEU A 20 -0.34 8.60 9.57
CA LEU A 20 -1.14 7.54 10.21
C LEU A 20 -0.28 6.34 10.59
N ILE A 21 0.55 5.84 9.68
CA ILE A 21 1.40 4.67 9.93
C ILE A 21 2.34 4.93 11.11
N ARG A 22 2.88 6.16 11.23
CA ARG A 22 3.76 6.56 12.34
C ARG A 22 3.07 6.62 13.71
N THR A 23 1.73 6.56 13.78
CA THR A 23 1.04 6.47 15.07
C THR A 23 1.09 5.08 15.68
N GLU A 24 1.40 4.04 14.89
CA GLU A 24 1.52 2.65 15.36
C GLU A 24 3.01 2.24 15.48
N PRO A 25 3.52 1.98 16.70
CA PRO A 25 4.94 1.63 16.92
C PRO A 25 5.41 0.38 16.18
N SER A 26 4.50 -0.53 15.85
CA SER A 26 4.81 -1.78 15.15
C SER A 26 5.03 -1.61 13.64
N LEU A 27 4.73 -0.42 13.09
CA LEU A 27 4.87 -0.08 11.68
C LEU A 27 5.97 0.97 11.47
N HIS A 28 6.71 0.82 10.38
CA HIS A 28 7.77 1.75 9.99
C HIS A 28 7.59 2.20 8.54
N VAL A 29 7.39 3.50 8.32
CA VAL A 29 7.29 4.06 6.96
C VAL A 29 8.65 4.01 6.26
N LEU A 30 8.71 3.37 5.10
CA LEU A 30 9.85 3.46 4.19
C LEU A 30 9.70 4.73 3.35
N ASP A 31 10.79 5.50 3.22
CA ASP A 31 10.78 6.72 2.44
C ASP A 31 10.79 6.36 0.94
N ALA A 32 9.65 6.54 0.27
CA ALA A 32 9.49 6.28 -1.16
C ALA A 32 10.13 7.41 -1.98
N THR A 33 11.46 7.55 -1.90
CA THR A 33 12.21 8.33 -2.88
C THR A 33 12.31 7.53 -4.18
N ARG A 34 12.47 8.21 -5.32
CA ARG A 34 12.62 7.54 -6.64
C ARG A 34 13.68 6.43 -6.63
N ASP A 35 14.73 6.59 -5.82
CA ASP A 35 15.82 5.62 -5.70
C ASP A 35 15.41 4.31 -5.01
N VAL A 36 14.44 4.33 -4.09
CA VAL A 36 13.92 3.13 -3.40
C VAL A 36 13.01 2.31 -4.31
N VAL A 37 12.30 2.96 -5.23
CA VAL A 37 11.49 2.29 -6.26
C VAL A 37 12.39 1.63 -7.32
N CYS A 38 13.64 2.06 -7.49
CA CYS A 38 14.58 1.44 -8.41
C CYS A 38 15.29 0.20 -7.83
N ASP A 39 15.34 0.03 -6.50
CA ASP A 39 16.01 -1.10 -5.85
C ASP A 39 15.07 -1.94 -4.97
N ILE A 40 13.91 -2.25 -5.56
CA ILE A 40 12.81 -3.03 -4.99
C ILE A 40 13.28 -4.39 -4.44
N ASN A 41 14.36 -4.93 -5.01
CA ASN A 41 14.90 -6.23 -4.63
C ASN A 41 15.50 -6.26 -3.22
N HIS A 42 15.74 -5.11 -2.61
CA HIS A 42 16.37 -4.99 -1.29
C HIS A 42 15.43 -4.46 -0.20
N LEU A 43 14.11 -4.42 -0.44
CA LEU A 43 13.17 -4.08 0.64
C LEU A 43 13.14 -5.19 1.70
N PRO A 44 13.00 -4.86 3.00
CA PRO A 44 12.91 -5.84 4.09
C PRO A 44 11.82 -6.89 3.86
N ASP A 45 12.02 -8.12 4.30
CA ASP A 45 11.09 -9.24 4.06
C ASP A 45 9.66 -8.97 4.58
N ASN A 46 9.52 -8.23 5.68
CA ASN A 46 8.21 -7.87 6.27
C ASN A 46 7.63 -6.56 5.67
N THR A 47 7.89 -6.29 4.39
CA THR A 47 7.39 -5.08 3.73
C THR A 47 5.95 -5.26 3.24
N VAL A 48 5.14 -4.27 3.56
CA VAL A 48 3.78 -4.06 3.07
C VAL A 48 3.82 -2.87 2.11
N ILE A 49 3.30 -3.07 0.91
CA ILE A 49 3.30 -2.06 -0.14
C ILE A 49 1.86 -1.59 -0.33
N ILE A 50 1.62 -0.32 0.01
CA ILE A 50 0.36 0.36 -0.29
C ILE A 50 0.48 0.93 -1.69
N VAL A 51 -0.41 0.51 -2.60
CA VAL A 51 -0.42 0.95 -3.99
C VAL A 51 -1.68 1.77 -4.24
N ASP A 52 -1.51 3.04 -4.59
CA ASP A 52 -2.60 3.90 -5.04
C ASP A 52 -3.08 3.45 -6.41
N MET A 53 -4.38 3.21 -6.49
CA MET A 53 -5.06 2.71 -7.69
C MET A 53 -5.08 3.70 -8.86
N ASN A 54 -4.81 4.98 -8.60
CA ASN A 54 -4.68 5.99 -9.64
C ASN A 54 -3.29 5.99 -10.32
N LEU A 55 -2.38 5.10 -9.90
CA LEU A 55 -1.09 4.94 -10.58
C LEU A 55 -1.29 4.37 -12.00
N GLU A 56 -0.68 5.02 -12.99
CA GLU A 56 -0.59 4.47 -14.33
C GLU A 56 0.21 3.16 -14.33
N ASN A 57 -0.21 2.18 -15.14
CA ASN A 57 0.45 0.87 -15.27
C ASN A 57 0.58 0.12 -13.93
N ILE A 58 -0.43 0.21 -13.08
CA ILE A 58 -0.46 -0.46 -11.78
C ILE A 58 -0.28 -1.99 -11.89
N GLU A 59 -0.82 -2.62 -12.92
CA GLU A 59 -0.76 -4.07 -13.14
C GLU A 59 0.69 -4.60 -13.28
N PRO A 60 1.49 -4.16 -14.28
CA PRO A 60 2.90 -4.54 -14.38
C PRO A 60 3.72 -4.20 -13.13
N PHE A 61 3.29 -3.17 -12.40
CA PHE A 61 3.97 -2.75 -11.19
C PHE A 61 3.69 -3.72 -10.04
N ILE A 62 2.41 -4.05 -9.77
CA ILE A 62 1.99 -5.06 -8.79
C ILE A 62 2.64 -6.41 -9.08
N GLU A 63 2.68 -6.86 -10.34
CA GLU A 63 3.29 -8.13 -10.72
C GLU A 63 4.76 -8.23 -10.27
N GLN A 64 5.54 -7.15 -10.34
CA GLN A 64 6.94 -7.12 -9.89
C GLN A 64 7.10 -7.36 -8.39
N PHE A 65 6.11 -6.98 -7.57
CA PHE A 65 6.14 -7.20 -6.13
C PHE A 65 5.41 -8.49 -5.71
N SER A 66 4.53 -9.00 -6.58
CA SER A 66 3.65 -10.12 -6.28
C SER A 66 4.48 -11.36 -5.92
N GLY A 67 4.09 -12.02 -4.82
CA GLY A 67 4.79 -13.21 -4.30
C GLY A 67 6.01 -12.92 -3.39
N LYS A 68 6.54 -11.69 -3.39
CA LYS A 68 7.66 -11.30 -2.49
C LYS A 68 7.20 -10.42 -1.32
N TYR A 69 6.28 -9.51 -1.58
CA TYR A 69 5.80 -8.54 -0.59
C TYR A 69 4.29 -8.58 -0.47
N ARG A 70 3.77 -8.15 0.68
CA ARG A 70 2.31 -8.04 0.85
C ARG A 70 1.81 -6.75 0.21
N ILE A 71 0.89 -6.87 -0.73
CA ILE A 71 0.33 -5.73 -1.46
C ILE A 71 -1.03 -5.36 -0.86
N VAL A 72 -1.26 -4.06 -0.67
CA VAL A 72 -2.52 -3.49 -0.22
C VAL A 72 -2.92 -2.37 -1.19
N LEU A 73 -4.13 -2.45 -1.75
CA LEU A 73 -4.63 -1.45 -2.68
C LEU A 73 -5.32 -0.31 -1.93
N TYR A 74 -5.02 0.92 -2.33
CA TYR A 74 -5.65 2.12 -1.83
C TYR A 74 -6.49 2.79 -2.92
N SER A 75 -7.76 3.05 -2.61
CA SER A 75 -8.63 3.88 -3.45
C SER A 75 -9.01 5.20 -2.77
N GLY A 76 -8.97 6.28 -3.54
CA GLY A 76 -9.52 7.57 -3.11
C GLY A 76 -11.05 7.60 -3.12
N SER A 77 -11.71 6.65 -3.80
CA SER A 77 -13.16 6.61 -3.98
C SER A 77 -13.89 6.02 -2.77
N LEU A 78 -15.15 6.43 -2.57
CA LEU A 78 -16.06 5.85 -1.57
C LEU A 78 -16.38 4.39 -1.90
N GLU A 79 -16.53 4.09 -3.19
CA GLU A 79 -16.89 2.76 -3.66
C GLU A 79 -15.62 1.96 -3.97
N ILE A 80 -15.45 0.83 -3.27
CA ILE A 80 -14.44 -0.19 -3.60
C ILE A 80 -14.81 -0.88 -4.94
N MET A 81 -15.99 -0.60 -5.50
CA MET A 81 -16.41 -1.08 -6.82
C MET A 81 -15.54 -0.56 -7.97
N ASP A 82 -14.76 0.50 -7.75
CA ASP A 82 -13.79 1.01 -8.73
C ASP A 82 -12.52 0.15 -8.83
N ILE A 83 -12.38 -0.92 -8.02
CA ILE A 83 -11.26 -1.85 -8.17
C ILE A 83 -11.42 -2.62 -9.48
N PRO A 84 -10.46 -2.53 -10.43
CA PRO A 84 -10.50 -3.34 -11.64
C PRO A 84 -10.74 -4.82 -11.31
N ASN A 85 -11.72 -5.44 -11.96
CA ASN A 85 -12.17 -6.81 -11.65
C ASN A 85 -11.02 -7.84 -11.61
N HIS A 86 -9.96 -7.65 -12.38
CA HIS A 86 -8.80 -8.53 -12.39
C HIS A 86 -7.93 -8.38 -11.12
N LEU A 87 -7.88 -7.21 -10.48
CA LEU A 87 -7.22 -7.02 -9.18
C LEU A 87 -8.06 -7.59 -8.04
N GLN A 88 -9.39 -7.59 -8.16
CA GLN A 88 -10.28 -8.25 -7.20
C GLN A 88 -10.06 -9.77 -7.18
N ALA A 89 -9.78 -10.37 -8.34
CA ALA A 89 -9.53 -11.82 -8.47
C ALA A 89 -8.21 -12.29 -7.83
N ALA A 90 -7.28 -11.37 -7.57
CA ALA A 90 -5.94 -11.67 -7.03
C ALA A 90 -5.87 -11.62 -5.48
N GLU A 91 -7.02 -11.53 -4.79
CA GLU A 91 -7.14 -11.55 -3.32
C GLU A 91 -6.30 -10.48 -2.59
N TYR A 92 -5.99 -9.35 -3.25
CA TYR A 92 -5.33 -8.24 -2.59
C TYR A 92 -6.22 -7.64 -1.50
N ARG A 93 -5.62 -7.32 -0.36
CA ARG A 93 -6.31 -6.49 0.64
C ARG A 93 -6.49 -5.09 0.07
N CYS A 94 -7.60 -4.44 0.39
CA CYS A 94 -7.86 -3.08 -0.05
C CYS A 94 -8.48 -2.24 1.07
N PHE A 95 -8.26 -0.93 1.00
CA PHE A 95 -8.97 0.06 1.80
C PHE A 95 -9.15 1.34 0.98
N ASN A 96 -10.00 2.24 1.47
CA ASN A 96 -10.25 3.51 0.81
C ASN A 96 -10.10 4.71 1.75
N ALA A 97 -10.25 5.92 1.20
CA ALA A 97 -10.14 7.17 1.94
C ALA A 97 -11.11 7.30 3.14
N TYR A 98 -12.16 6.47 3.19
CA TYR A 98 -13.20 6.47 4.22
C TYR A 98 -13.04 5.34 5.24
N THR A 99 -12.07 4.45 5.04
CA THR A 99 -11.76 3.37 5.98
C THR A 99 -11.18 3.98 7.26
N SER A 100 -11.61 3.47 8.43
CA SER A 100 -11.17 4.06 9.69
C SER A 100 -9.66 3.87 9.90
N PRO A 101 -8.98 4.82 10.56
CA PRO A 101 -7.56 4.71 10.89
C PRO A 101 -7.17 3.37 11.54
N GLU A 102 -8.00 2.87 12.45
CA GLU A 102 -7.78 1.62 13.18
C GLU A 102 -7.85 0.41 12.25
N GLU A 103 -8.79 0.41 11.31
CA GLU A 103 -8.95 -0.68 10.36
C GLU A 103 -7.81 -0.67 9.33
N ILE A 104 -7.36 0.51 8.88
CA ILE A 104 -6.15 0.64 8.05
C ILE A 104 -4.95 0.02 8.79
N ILE A 105 -4.74 0.34 10.06
CA ILE A 105 -3.63 -0.24 10.85
C ILE A 105 -3.74 -1.77 10.94
N ARG A 106 -4.94 -2.32 11.19
CA ARG A 106 -5.17 -3.79 11.23
C ARG A 106 -4.85 -4.47 9.91
N ILE A 107 -5.29 -3.86 8.80
CA ILE A 107 -4.95 -4.31 7.45
C ILE A 107 -3.44 -4.35 7.28
N LEU A 108 -2.73 -3.28 7.68
CA LEU A 108 -1.27 -3.15 7.60
C LEU A 108 -0.52 -4.11 8.54
N MET A 109 -1.09 -4.50 9.67
CA MET A 109 -0.52 -5.52 10.55
C MET A 109 -0.73 -6.94 10.03
N GLY A 110 -1.74 -7.18 9.20
CA GLY A 110 -2.10 -8.52 8.72
C GLY A 110 -2.99 -9.30 9.71
N SER A 111 -3.63 -8.62 10.67
CA SER A 111 -4.39 -9.23 11.76
C SER A 111 -5.88 -9.44 11.44
N VAL A 112 -6.19 -9.77 10.18
CA VAL A 112 -7.55 -10.07 9.71
C VAL A 112 -7.56 -11.42 9.05
#